data_AF-I3Y6K8-F1
#
_entry.id   AF-I3Y6K8-F1
#
_cell.length_a   1.000
_cell.length_b   1.000
_cell.length_c   1.000
_cell.angle_alpha   90.00
_cell.angle_beta   90.00
_cell.angle_gamma   90.00
#
_symmetry.space_group_name_H-M   'P 1'
#
loop_
_entity.id
_entity.type
_entity.pdbx_description
1 polymer ?
#
loop_
_entity_poly.entity_id
_entity_poly.type
_entity_poly.pdbx_seq_one_letter_code
_entity_poly.pdbx_strand_id
1 'polypeptide(L)' 'MELFLKIAAAALLVLMLFYLWPVYKQWQENGPKAQKGDWQAAILPLGAVVLFVILLIMAVR' A
#
# COMPACT_ATOMS: atom_id res chain seq x y z
N MET A 1 -25.95 -10.25 -4.54
CA MET A 1 -25.46 -9.53 -5.74
C MET A 1 -25.76 -10.38 -6.96
N GLU A 2 -26.61 -9.90 -7.85
CA GLU A 2 -26.97 -10.56 -9.12
C GLU A 2 -25.71 -10.89 -9.94
N LEU A 3 -25.71 -12.02 -10.66
CA LEU A 3 -24.55 -12.50 -11.47
C LEU A 3 -24.10 -11.42 -12.47
N PHE A 4 -25.06 -10.75 -13.10
CA PHE A 4 -24.80 -9.62 -14.00
C PHE A 4 -23.96 -8.51 -13.36
N LEU A 5 -24.30 -8.11 -12.13
CA LEU A 5 -23.56 -7.07 -11.41
C LEU A 5 -22.13 -7.51 -11.07
N LYS A 6 -21.92 -8.80 -10.76
CA LYS A 6 -20.56 -9.33 -10.53
C LYS A 6 -19.72 -9.27 -11.80
N ILE A 7 -20.28 -9.63 -12.95
CA ILE A 7 -19.60 -9.60 -14.24
C ILE A 7 -19.30 -8.15 -14.65
N ALA A 8 -20.26 -7.24 -14.50
CA ALA A 8 -20.08 -5.82 -14.78
C ALA A 8 -18.98 -5.21 -13.89
N ALA A 9 -19.00 -5.50 -12.59
CA ALA A 9 -17.96 -5.05 -11.65
C ALA A 9 -16.59 -5.61 -12.03
N ALA A 10 -16.49 -6.90 -12.39
CA ALA A 10 -15.24 -7.50 -12.83
C ALA A 10 -14.70 -6.85 -14.12
N ALA A 11 -15.56 -6.59 -15.11
CA ALA A 11 -15.18 -5.89 -16.34
C ALA A 11 -14.67 -4.47 -16.05
N LEU A 12 -15.35 -3.73 -15.17
CA LEU A 12 -14.90 -2.40 -14.74
C LEU A 12 -13.54 -2.44 -14.04
N LEU A 13 -13.29 -3.42 -13.17
CA LEU A 13 -11.99 -3.57 -12.53
C LEU A 13 -10.88 -3.89 -13.53
N VAL A 14 -11.13 -4.75 -14.53
CA VAL A 14 -10.17 -5.03 -15.61
C VAL A 14 -9.88 -3.77 -16.42
N LEU A 15 -10.91 -3.01 -16.80
CA LEU A 15 -10.74 -1.75 -17.52
C LEU A 15 -9.98 -0.71 -16.69
N MET A 16 -10.24 -0.64 -15.38
CA MET A 16 -9.51 0.23 -14.47
C MET A 16 -8.01 -0.14 -14.43
N LEU A 17 -7.68 -1.42 -14.31
CA LEU A 17 -6.29 -1.88 -14.35
C LEU A 17 -5.62 -1.55 -15.68
N PHE A 18 -6.32 -1.76 -16.79
CA PHE A 18 -5.83 -1.39 -18.12
C PHE A 18 -5.56 0.11 -18.25
N TYR A 19 -6.47 0.94 -17.73
CA TYR A 19 -6.34 2.40 -17.72
C TYR A 19 -5.18 2.89 -16.83
N LEU A 20 -4.95 2.24 -15.68
CA LEU A 20 -3.86 2.59 -14.76
C LEU A 20 -2.50 2.03 -15.18
N TRP A 21 -2.47 1.03 -16.06
CA TRP A 21 -1.26 0.38 -16.55
C TRP A 21 -0.16 1.33 -17.05
N PRO A 22 -0.42 2.35 -17.90
CA PRO A 22 0.63 3.27 -18.36
C PRO A 22 1.26 4.05 -17.21
N VAL A 23 0.47 4.53 -16.25
CA VAL A 23 0.95 5.27 -15.08
C VAL A 23 1.77 4.37 -14.18
N TYR A 24 1.30 3.14 -13.95
CA TYR A 24 2.05 2.13 -13.21
C TYR A 24 3.41 1.87 -13.87
N LYS A 25 3.45 1.67 -15.19
CA LYS A 25 4.69 1.42 -15.93
C LYS A 25 5.64 2.63 -15.84
N GLN A 26 5.13 3.84 -16.02
CA GLN A 26 5.91 5.07 -15.87
C GLN A 26 6.53 5.18 -14.48
N TRP A 27 5.77 4.88 -13.42
CA TRP A 27 6.25 4.91 -12.04
C TRP A 27 7.22 3.76 -11.75
N GLN A 28 7.02 2.59 -12.33
CA GLN A 28 7.93 1.46 -12.19
C GLN A 28 9.30 1.76 -12.83
N GLU A 29 9.32 2.39 -13.99
CA GLU A 29 10.54 2.73 -14.73
C GLU A 29 11.24 3.97 -14.17
N ASN A 30 10.49 5.01 -13.81
CA ASN A 30 11.03 6.34 -13.45
C ASN A 30 10.84 6.73 -11.99
N GLY A 31 10.15 5.93 -11.19
CA GLY A 31 9.88 6.23 -9.79
C GLY A 31 11.13 6.19 -8.92
N PRO A 32 11.13 6.91 -7.79
CA PRO A 32 12.26 6.94 -6.87
C PRO A 32 12.55 5.51 -6.38
N LYS A 33 13.77 5.05 -6.64
CA LYS A 33 14.24 3.77 -6.12
C LYS A 33 14.70 3.95 -4.69
N ALA A 34 14.42 2.96 -3.84
CA ALA A 34 14.91 2.95 -2.48
C ALA A 34 16.43 3.09 -2.48
N GLN A 35 16.93 4.15 -1.85
CA GLN A 35 18.34 4.42 -1.69
C GLN A 35 18.86 3.74 -0.43
N LYS A 36 20.19 3.65 -0.31
CA LYS A 36 20.82 3.23 0.94
C LYS A 36 20.45 4.23 2.02
N GLY A 37 19.78 3.78 3.08
CA GLY A 37 19.29 4.66 4.16
C GLY A 37 17.77 4.72 4.26
N ASP A 38 17.02 4.45 3.20
CA ASP A 38 15.55 4.58 3.21
C ASP A 38 14.91 3.57 4.17
N TRP A 39 15.46 2.35 4.21
CA TRP A 39 15.03 1.32 5.15
C TRP A 39 15.36 1.68 6.59
N GLN A 40 16.51 2.31 6.83
CA GLN A 40 16.90 2.82 8.14
C GLN A 40 16.00 3.96 8.58
N ALA A 41 15.64 4.87 7.67
CA ALA A 41 14.71 5.96 7.92
C ALA A 41 13.29 5.43 8.24
N ALA A 42 12.84 4.36 7.59
CA ALA A 42 11.55 3.72 7.85
C ALA A 42 11.48 3.00 9.21
N ILE A 43 12.61 2.49 9.72
CA ILE A 43 12.65 1.80 11.03
C ILE A 43 12.26 2.73 12.17
N LEU A 44 12.65 4.01 12.13
CA LEU A 44 12.37 4.96 13.21
C LEU A 44 10.85 5.16 13.48
N PRO A 45 10.00 5.54 12.50
CA PRO A 45 8.58 5.68 12.72
C PRO A 45 7.89 4.34 13.00
N LEU A 46 8.29 3.25 12.35
CA LEU A 46 7.73 1.92 12.61
C LEU A 46 8.02 1.46 14.05
N GLY A 47 9.27 1.64 14.49
CA GLY A 47 9.69 1.37 15.86
C GLY A 47 8.92 2.22 16.87
N ALA A 48 8.71 3.51 16.57
CA ALA A 48 7.91 4.40 17.43
C ALA A 48 6.47 3.89 17.60
N VAL A 49 5.83 3.41 16.52
CA VAL A 49 4.48 2.81 16.59
C VAL A 49 4.48 1.56 17.45
N VAL A 50 5.45 0.66 17.27
CA VAL A 50 5.58 -0.56 18.08
C VAL A 50 5.76 -0.22 19.57
N LEU A 51 6.66 0.72 19.88
CA LEU A 51 6.87 1.18 21.25
C LEU A 51 5.62 1.82 21.85
N PHE A 52 4.90 2.63 21.08
CA PHE A 52 3.64 3.21 21.52
C PHE A 52 2.60 2.16 21.87
N VAL A 53 2.44 1.12 21.04
CA VAL A 53 1.53 -0.01 21.33
C VAL A 53 1.95 -0.74 22.60
N ILE A 54 3.26 -0.97 22.81
CA ILE A 54 3.76 -1.58 24.05
C ILE A 54 3.40 -0.74 25.28
N LEU A 55 3.60 0.59 25.20
CA LEU A 55 3.23 1.51 26.28
C LEU A 55 1.72 1.44 26.61
N LEU A 56 0.86 1.36 25.59
CA LEU A 56 -0.58 1.21 25.79
C LEU A 56 -0.93 -0.10 26.49
N ILE A 57 -0.28 -1.21 26.12
CA ILE A 57 -0.48 -2.51 26.78
C ILE A 57 -0.06 -2.43 28.26
N MET A 58 1.05 -1.76 28.55
CA MET A 58 1.53 -1.57 29.92
C MET A 58 0.62 -0.68 30.76
N ALA A 59 -0.03 0.32 30.15
CA ALA A 59 -0.91 1.25 30.86
C ALA A 59 -2.25 0.63 31.31
N VAL A 60 -2.65 -0.49 30.72
CA VAL A 60 -3.95 -1.15 30.98
C VAL A 60 -3.79 -2.53 31.64
N ARG A 61 -2.56 -3.02 31.80
CA ARG A 61 -2.26 -4.21 32.60
C ARG A 61 -2.10 -3.86 34.07
#